data_AF-A0A5K7YE51-F1
#
_entry.id   AF-A0A5K7YE51-F1
#
_cell.length_a   1.000
_cell.length_b   1.000
_cell.length_c   1.000
_cell.angle_alpha   90.00
_cell.angle_beta   90.00
_cell.angle_gamma   90.00
#
_symmetry.space_group_name_H-M   'P 1'
#
loop_
_entity.id
_entity.type
_entity.pdbx_description
1 polymer ?
#
loop_
_entity_poly.entity_id
_entity_poly.type
_entity_poly.pdbx_seq_one_letter_code
_entity_poly.pdbx_strand_id
1 'polypeptide(L)'
;MERWITANQLLKRWSAGPSTIFKAVEDGLSTYREWTQGRPKEVDMKNFVRHFSRMHDSSALGDWFPAMLFKMSDVESFEDDHSEDGGGMTAKDRRNYGRLKAERENFTDAISAAVKGLMHCQDRNPPIRKAEFKIFIQEDYPGLPDTSIGEIWRAIPGKYKLSGRPRLAAKK
;
A
#
# COMPACT_ATOMS: atom_id res chain seq x y z
N MET A 1 24.36 -15.90 11.03
CA MET A 1 24.38 -16.02 9.55
C MET A 1 23.89 -14.70 9.00
N GLU A 2 24.72 -13.99 8.23
CA GLU A 2 24.39 -12.70 7.65
C GLU A 2 23.18 -12.83 6.71
N ARG A 3 22.12 -12.04 6.92
CA ARG A 3 20.92 -12.06 6.06
C ARG A 3 20.96 -10.86 5.13
N TRP A 4 20.69 -11.11 3.85
CA TRP A 4 20.72 -10.10 2.80
C TRP A 4 19.33 -9.92 2.19
N ILE A 5 19.05 -8.71 1.74
CA ILE A 5 17.82 -8.36 1.03
C ILE A 5 18.17 -7.62 -0.26
N THR A 6 17.49 -7.95 -1.35
CA THR A 6 17.64 -7.25 -2.63
C THR A 6 16.83 -5.95 -2.63
N ALA A 7 17.22 -4.96 -3.45
CA ALA A 7 16.45 -3.73 -3.60
C ALA A 7 14.97 -3.99 -3.95
N ASN A 8 14.68 -4.96 -4.82
CA ASN A 8 13.31 -5.33 -5.17
C ASN A 8 12.50 -5.87 -3.97
N GLN A 9 13.14 -6.66 -3.10
CA GLN A 9 12.49 -7.13 -1.88
C GLN A 9 12.31 -6.01 -0.87
N LEU A 10 13.27 -5.09 -0.78
CA LEU A 10 13.20 -3.91 0.09
C LEU A 10 12.08 -2.95 -0.34
N LEU A 11 11.94 -2.69 -1.64
CA LEU A 11 10.81 -1.93 -2.18
C LEU A 11 9.46 -2.56 -1.83
N LYS A 12 9.34 -3.88 -1.94
CA LYS A 12 8.11 -4.59 -1.56
C LYS A 12 7.83 -4.45 -0.07
N ARG A 13 8.87 -4.60 0.77
CA ARG A 13 8.80 -4.44 2.23
C ARG A 13 8.33 -3.04 2.62
N TRP A 14 8.92 -2.01 2.05
CA TRP A 14 8.53 -0.62 2.30
C TRP A 14 7.26 -0.20 1.54
N SER A 15 6.84 -1.01 0.56
CA SER A 15 5.89 -0.67 -0.52
C SER A 15 6.09 0.77 -0.99
N ALA A 16 7.31 1.00 -1.44
CA ALA A 16 7.82 2.28 -1.87
C ALA A 16 8.31 2.19 -3.31
N GLY A 17 8.52 3.35 -3.94
CA GLY A 17 9.11 3.46 -5.27
C GLY A 17 10.65 3.42 -5.22
N PRO A 18 11.32 3.20 -6.36
CA PRO A 18 12.79 3.20 -6.44
C PRO A 18 13.44 4.43 -5.80
N SER A 19 12.83 5.61 -5.94
CA SER A 19 13.26 6.88 -5.33
C SER A 19 13.52 6.80 -3.82
N THR A 20 12.76 5.98 -3.09
CA THR A 20 12.90 5.81 -1.64
C THR A 20 14.19 5.08 -1.26
N ILE A 21 14.64 4.12 -2.07
CA ILE A 21 15.93 3.45 -1.83
C ILE A 21 17.09 4.41 -2.06
N PHE A 22 17.01 5.25 -3.09
CA PHE A 22 18.03 6.27 -3.32
C PHE A 22 18.16 7.21 -2.13
N LYS A 23 17.02 7.71 -1.64
CA LYS A 23 16.99 8.58 -0.47
C LYS A 23 17.55 7.89 0.77
N ALA A 24 17.20 6.63 1.01
CA ALA A 24 17.74 5.87 2.14
C ALA A 24 19.27 5.70 2.07
N VAL A 25 19.80 5.44 0.87
CA VAL A 25 21.25 5.34 0.66
C VAL A 25 21.93 6.70 0.83
N GLU A 26 21.29 7.81 0.40
CA GLU A 26 21.73 9.18 0.70
C GLU A 26 21.76 9.50 2.18
N ASP A 27 20.81 8.96 2.93
CA ASP A 27 20.69 9.13 4.37
C ASP A 27 21.57 8.16 5.17
N GLY A 28 22.39 7.36 4.49
CA GLY A 28 23.44 6.54 5.12
C GLY A 28 23.17 5.05 5.15
N LEU A 29 22.13 4.54 4.47
CA LEU A 29 21.94 3.11 4.33
C LEU A 29 23.04 2.50 3.45
N SER A 30 23.87 1.65 4.05
CA SER A 30 24.93 0.93 3.36
C SER A 30 24.38 0.03 2.26
N THR A 31 24.90 0.18 1.04
CA THR A 31 24.50 -0.62 -0.11
C THR A 31 25.66 -1.43 -0.66
N TYR A 32 25.36 -2.63 -1.12
CA TYR A 32 26.34 -3.62 -1.58
C TYR A 32 25.94 -4.13 -2.95
N ARG A 33 26.92 -4.61 -3.72
CA ARG A 33 26.68 -5.31 -4.98
C ARG A 33 27.48 -6.59 -5.00
N GLU A 34 26.92 -7.65 -5.57
CA GLU A 34 27.69 -8.86 -5.83
C GLU A 34 28.67 -8.62 -6.97
N TRP A 35 29.96 -8.82 -6.71
CA TRP A 35 30.99 -8.84 -7.75
C TRP A 35 31.26 -10.28 -8.17
N THR A 36 31.91 -10.46 -9.32
CA THR A 36 32.26 -11.70 -10.04
C THR A 36 32.95 -12.81 -9.22
N GLN A 37 33.14 -12.65 -7.90
CA GLN A 37 33.74 -13.62 -6.98
C GLN A 37 32.79 -14.03 -5.82
N GLY A 38 31.48 -13.78 -5.93
CA GLY A 38 30.47 -14.31 -5.01
C GLY A 38 30.47 -13.68 -3.62
N ARG A 39 31.07 -12.50 -3.46
CA ARG A 39 31.03 -11.72 -2.21
C ARG A 39 30.42 -10.35 -2.48
N PRO A 40 29.38 -9.94 -1.73
CA PRO A 40 28.89 -8.57 -1.77
C PRO A 40 29.99 -7.60 -1.35
N LYS A 41 30.21 -6.56 -2.15
CA LYS A 41 31.13 -5.47 -1.84
C LYS A 41 30.32 -4.20 -1.66
N GLU A 42 30.66 -3.46 -0.61
CA GLU A 42 30.05 -2.17 -0.32
C GLU A 42 30.31 -1.19 -1.46
N VAL A 43 29.28 -0.43 -1.83
CA VAL A 43 29.32 0.58 -2.87
C VAL A 43 29.42 1.94 -2.19
N ASP A 44 30.54 2.62 -2.41
CA ASP A 44 30.72 3.99 -1.93
C ASP A 44 29.67 4.93 -2.55
N MET A 45 29.10 5.80 -1.71
CA MET A 45 28.12 6.81 -2.06
C MET A 45 28.56 7.70 -3.23
N LYS A 46 29.85 8.06 -3.32
CA LYS A 46 30.38 8.85 -4.45
C LYS A 46 30.39 8.08 -5.76
N ASN A 47 30.42 6.75 -5.73
CA ASN A 47 30.29 5.91 -6.91
C ASN A 47 28.84 5.64 -7.26
N PHE A 48 27.97 5.52 -6.24
CA PHE A 48 26.53 5.39 -6.38
C PHE A 48 25.91 6.63 -7.05
N VAL A 49 26.12 7.82 -6.48
CA VAL A 49 25.61 9.10 -7.02
C VAL A 49 26.19 9.36 -8.41
N ARG A 50 27.49 9.14 -8.63
CA ARG A 50 28.12 9.37 -9.94
C ARG A 50 27.60 8.43 -11.02
N HIS A 51 27.29 7.18 -10.69
CA HIS A 51 26.62 6.28 -11.63
C HIS A 51 25.23 6.80 -11.93
N PHE A 52 24.47 7.19 -10.91
CA PHE A 52 23.09 7.63 -11.07
C PHE A 52 22.94 8.98 -11.79
N SER A 53 23.77 9.99 -11.47
CA SER A 53 23.77 11.30 -12.15
C SER A 53 24.22 11.23 -13.62
N ARG A 54 24.92 10.16 -14.01
CA ARG A 54 25.27 9.89 -15.42
C ARG A 54 24.20 9.09 -16.16
N MET A 55 23.20 8.56 -15.45
CA MET A 55 22.10 7.75 -16.00
C MET A 55 20.85 8.60 -16.24
N HIS A 56 20.86 9.38 -17.33
CA HIS A 56 19.62 9.87 -17.94
C HIS A 56 18.97 8.81 -18.86
N ASP A 57 19.61 7.66 -19.02
CA ASP A 57 19.15 6.56 -19.87
C ASP A 57 18.59 5.42 -18.99
N SER A 58 17.29 5.14 -19.14
CA SER A 58 16.54 4.24 -18.25
C SER A 58 17.03 2.78 -18.27
N SER A 59 17.84 2.43 -19.26
CA SER A 59 18.39 1.08 -19.46
C SER A 59 19.40 0.68 -18.37
N ALA A 60 20.29 1.58 -17.97
CA ALA A 60 21.36 1.28 -17.01
C ALA A 60 20.85 1.15 -15.55
N LEU A 61 19.69 1.75 -15.26
CA LEU A 61 18.96 1.59 -14.00
C LEU A 61 18.43 0.15 -13.84
N GLY A 62 18.04 -0.47 -14.96
CA GLY A 62 17.53 -1.84 -15.02
C GLY A 62 18.55 -2.91 -14.62
N ASP A 63 19.84 -2.67 -14.86
CA ASP A 63 20.91 -3.64 -14.55
C ASP A 63 21.50 -3.45 -13.14
N TRP A 64 21.47 -2.23 -12.62
CA TRP A 64 22.01 -1.90 -11.31
C TRP A 64 21.05 -2.24 -10.19
N PHE A 65 19.78 -1.86 -10.34
CA PHE A 65 18.80 -1.95 -9.27
C PHE A 65 18.57 -3.40 -8.78
N PRO A 66 18.44 -4.42 -9.64
CA PRO A 66 18.27 -5.80 -9.20
C PRO A 66 19.52 -6.39 -8.53
N ALA A 67 20.71 -5.84 -8.81
CA ALA A 67 21.99 -6.31 -8.28
C ALA A 67 22.36 -5.66 -6.93
N MET A 68 21.56 -4.68 -6.46
CA MET A 68 21.75 -4.04 -5.16
C MET A 68 21.31 -4.96 -4.03
N LEU A 69 22.19 -5.07 -3.04
CA LEU A 69 22.05 -5.89 -1.86
C LEU A 69 22.21 -4.99 -0.63
N PHE A 70 21.44 -5.32 0.40
CA PHE A 70 21.52 -4.66 1.70
C PHE A 70 21.62 -5.74 2.77
N LYS A 71 22.40 -5.46 3.82
CA LYS A 71 22.36 -6.29 5.02
C LYS A 71 21.06 -6.01 5.75
N MET A 72 20.37 -7.06 6.19
CA MET A 72 19.15 -6.90 6.96
C MET A 72 19.40 -6.14 8.28
N SER A 73 20.57 -6.32 8.91
CA SER A 73 20.95 -5.57 10.11
C SER A 73 21.00 -4.06 9.85
N ASP A 74 21.61 -3.66 8.73
CA ASP A 74 21.78 -2.25 8.38
C ASP A 74 20.42 -1.64 8.00
N VAL A 75 19.56 -2.41 7.32
CA VAL A 75 18.18 -2.01 7.02
C VAL A 75 17.37 -1.85 8.30
N GLU A 76 17.43 -2.80 9.24
CA GLU A 76 16.67 -2.74 10.49
C GLU A 76 17.13 -1.57 11.37
N SER A 77 18.44 -1.37 11.51
CA SER A 77 18.98 -0.20 12.23
C SER A 77 18.60 1.11 11.54
N PHE A 78 18.67 1.17 10.21
CA PHE A 78 18.22 2.34 9.46
C PHE A 78 16.72 2.61 9.62
N GLU A 79 15.89 1.57 9.58
CA GLU A 79 14.43 1.64 9.84
C GLU A 79 14.15 2.17 11.25
N ASP A 80 14.92 1.75 12.25
CA ASP A 80 14.79 2.23 13.63
C ASP A 80 15.21 3.71 13.75
N ASP A 81 16.36 4.08 13.17
CA ASP A 81 16.91 5.44 13.23
C ASP A 81 16.12 6.47 12.41
N HIS A 82 15.48 6.03 11.32
CA HIS A 82 14.70 6.87 10.39
C HIS A 82 13.20 6.62 10.48
N SER A 83 12.76 5.94 11.54
CA SER A 83 11.36 5.97 11.92
C SER A 83 11.02 7.41 12.33
N GLU A 84 10.21 8.11 11.54
CA GLU A 84 9.57 9.37 11.99
C GLU A 84 8.67 9.12 13.24
N ASP A 85 8.45 7.85 13.59
CA ASP A 85 7.73 7.36 14.74
C ASP A 85 8.68 6.85 15.82
N GLY A 86 9.26 7.75 16.61
CA GLY A 86 10.00 7.45 17.85
C GLY A 86 9.16 6.82 18.98
N GLY A 87 8.16 6.00 18.65
CA GLY A 87 7.33 5.25 19.57
C GLY A 87 6.88 3.95 18.92
N GLY A 88 7.46 2.84 19.37
CA GLY A 88 7.20 1.50 18.84
C GLY A 88 5.73 1.25 18.56
N MET A 89 5.38 1.18 17.27
CA MET A 89 4.04 0.84 16.82
C MET A 89 3.60 -0.48 17.46
N THR A 90 2.50 -0.40 18.21
CA THR A 90 1.90 -1.58 18.82
C THR A 90 1.44 -2.55 17.73
N ALA A 91 1.25 -3.83 18.07
CA ALA A 91 0.74 -4.81 17.11
C ALA A 91 -0.62 -4.41 16.48
N LYS A 92 -1.39 -3.56 17.17
CA LYS A 92 -2.64 -2.98 16.69
C LYS A 92 -2.39 -1.90 15.63
N ASP A 93 -1.38 -1.05 15.85
CA ASP A 93 -1.04 0.03 14.92
C ASP A 93 -0.39 -0.50 13.65
N ARG A 94 0.42 -1.57 13.74
CA ARG A 94 0.91 -2.29 12.56
C ARG A 94 -0.20 -2.90 11.71
N ARG A 95 -1.24 -3.47 12.33
CA ARG A 95 -2.43 -3.98 11.61
C ARG A 95 -3.23 -2.85 10.99
N ASN A 96 -3.41 -1.75 11.71
CA ASN A 96 -4.09 -0.56 11.19
C ASN A 96 -3.31 0.07 10.04
N TYR A 97 -1.98 0.14 10.11
CA TYR A 97 -1.13 0.66 9.05
C TYR A 97 -1.21 -0.21 7.79
N GLY A 98 -1.14 -1.55 7.93
CA GLY A 98 -1.36 -2.46 6.81
C GLY A 98 -2.75 -2.30 6.18
N ARG A 99 -3.79 -2.13 6.99
CA ARG A 99 -5.15 -1.83 6.53
C ARG A 99 -5.21 -0.50 5.79
N LEU A 100 -4.69 0.58 6.37
CA LEU A 100 -4.68 1.93 5.80
C LEU A 100 -3.88 1.99 4.49
N LYS A 101 -2.83 1.18 4.37
CA LYS A 101 -2.01 1.07 3.16
C LYS A 101 -2.76 0.38 2.02
N ALA A 102 -3.44 -0.72 2.31
CA ALA A 102 -4.34 -1.39 1.36
C ALA A 102 -5.57 -0.52 1.02
N GLU A 103 -6.06 0.28 1.98
CA GLU A 103 -7.13 1.25 1.76
C GLU A 103 -6.66 2.46 0.92
N ARG A 104 -5.39 2.88 1.04
CA ARG A 104 -4.79 3.94 0.22
C ARG A 104 -4.76 3.57 -1.25
N GLU A 105 -4.40 2.32 -1.57
CA GLU A 105 -4.40 1.82 -2.95
C GLU A 105 -5.80 1.86 -3.58
N ASN A 106 -6.84 1.72 -2.77
CA ASN A 106 -8.23 1.72 -3.20
C ASN A 106 -8.96 3.03 -2.87
N PHE A 107 -8.26 4.10 -2.48
CA PHE A 107 -8.89 5.31 -1.95
C PHE A 107 -9.69 6.06 -3.02
N THR A 108 -9.13 6.16 -4.24
CA THR A 108 -9.82 6.77 -5.40
C THR A 108 -11.07 5.97 -5.79
N ASP A 109 -10.98 4.64 -5.74
CA ASP A 109 -12.09 3.74 -6.03
C ASP A 109 -13.16 3.82 -4.94
N ALA A 110 -12.77 3.95 -3.67
CA ALA A 110 -13.68 4.14 -2.56
C ALA A 110 -14.45 5.46 -2.67
N ILE A 111 -13.79 6.56 -3.07
CA ILE A 111 -14.46 7.85 -3.33
C ILE A 111 -15.43 7.72 -4.50
N SER A 112 -14.99 7.12 -5.60
CA SER A 112 -15.82 6.95 -6.81
C SER A 112 -17.03 6.08 -6.52
N ALA A 113 -16.83 4.97 -5.79
CA ALA A 113 -17.89 4.10 -5.30
C ALA A 113 -18.86 4.83 -4.37
N ALA A 114 -18.38 5.72 -3.50
CA ALA A 114 -19.24 6.50 -2.61
C ALA A 114 -20.15 7.45 -3.38
N VAL A 115 -19.61 8.18 -4.37
CA VAL A 115 -20.38 9.09 -5.22
C VAL A 115 -21.40 8.31 -6.03
N LYS A 116 -20.98 7.24 -6.72
CA LYS A 116 -21.86 6.41 -7.55
C LYS A 116 -22.94 5.74 -6.73
N GLY A 117 -22.59 5.24 -5.54
CA GLY A 117 -23.52 4.65 -4.59
C GLY A 117 -24.58 5.64 -4.10
N LEU A 118 -24.19 6.88 -3.82
CA LEU A 118 -25.12 7.93 -3.41
C LEU A 118 -26.08 8.31 -4.55
N MET A 119 -25.58 8.46 -5.78
CA MET A 119 -26.42 8.72 -6.96
C MET A 119 -27.44 7.61 -7.17
N HIS A 120 -26.99 6.35 -7.11
CA HIS A 120 -27.88 5.20 -7.23
C HIS A 120 -28.96 5.17 -6.14
N CYS A 121 -28.59 5.53 -4.91
CA CYS A 121 -29.52 5.66 -3.80
C CYS A 121 -30.56 6.76 -4.01
N GLN A 122 -30.18 7.86 -4.65
CA GLN A 122 -31.05 9.00 -4.93
C GLN A 122 -32.10 8.69 -6.00
N ASP A 123 -31.73 7.92 -7.01
CA ASP A 123 -32.61 7.58 -8.14
C ASP A 123 -33.59 6.44 -7.85
N ARG A 124 -33.47 5.78 -6.70
CA ARG A 124 -34.28 4.63 -6.29
C ARG A 124 -35.47 5.03 -5.43
N ASN A 125 -36.66 4.62 -5.86
CA ASN A 125 -37.86 4.53 -5.05
C ASN A 125 -38.50 3.14 -5.25
N PRO A 126 -38.54 2.25 -4.25
CA PRO A 126 -38.25 2.47 -2.83
C PRO A 126 -36.76 2.60 -2.48
N PRO A 127 -36.43 3.09 -1.26
CA PRO A 127 -35.05 3.15 -0.75
C PRO A 127 -34.35 1.78 -0.79
N ILE A 128 -33.02 1.74 -0.83
CA ILE A 128 -32.24 0.52 -1.08
C ILE A 128 -31.88 -0.23 0.21
N ARG A 129 -31.69 -1.55 0.15
CA ARG A 129 -31.13 -2.35 1.25
C ARG A 129 -29.61 -2.42 1.17
N LYS A 130 -28.94 -2.63 2.32
CA LYS A 130 -27.48 -2.78 2.37
C LYS A 130 -26.94 -3.89 1.45
N ALA A 131 -27.65 -5.01 1.34
CA ALA A 131 -27.24 -6.12 0.48
C ALA A 131 -27.27 -5.75 -1.01
N GLU A 132 -28.32 -5.07 -1.44
CA GLU A 132 -28.48 -4.57 -2.82
C GLU A 132 -27.43 -3.50 -3.14
N PHE A 133 -27.21 -2.58 -2.18
CA PHE A 133 -26.15 -1.57 -2.28
C PHE A 133 -24.77 -2.20 -2.43
N LYS A 134 -24.48 -3.25 -1.65
CA LYS A 134 -23.22 -3.98 -1.74
C LYS A 134 -23.04 -4.61 -3.12
N ILE A 135 -24.06 -5.30 -3.64
CA ILE A 135 -24.00 -5.91 -4.97
C ILE A 135 -23.72 -4.85 -6.03
N PHE A 136 -24.46 -3.74 -6.01
CA PHE A 136 -24.28 -2.63 -6.95
C PHE A 136 -22.84 -2.07 -6.95
N ILE A 137 -22.28 -1.82 -5.77
CA ILE A 137 -20.90 -1.32 -5.68
C ILE A 137 -19.88 -2.36 -6.17
N GLN A 138 -20.10 -3.65 -5.88
CA GLN A 138 -19.18 -4.72 -6.27
C GLN A 138 -19.19 -5.02 -7.77
N GLU A 139 -20.28 -4.72 -8.49
CA GLU A 139 -20.34 -4.85 -9.96
C GLU A 139 -19.32 -3.95 -10.66
N ASP A 140 -19.16 -2.72 -10.17
CA ASP A 140 -18.21 -1.75 -10.74
C ASP A 140 -16.84 -1.74 -10.06
N TYR A 141 -16.80 -2.13 -8.78
CA TYR A 141 -15.61 -2.10 -7.93
C TYR A 141 -15.38 -3.45 -7.22
N PRO A 142 -15.07 -4.53 -7.96
CA PRO A 142 -14.94 -5.88 -7.39
C PRO A 142 -13.76 -6.02 -6.41
N GLY A 143 -12.75 -5.15 -6.51
CA GLY A 143 -11.60 -5.10 -5.61
C GLY A 143 -11.84 -4.33 -4.31
N LEU A 144 -12.99 -3.64 -4.17
CA LEU A 144 -13.23 -2.80 -3.01
C LEU A 144 -13.54 -3.65 -1.77
N PRO A 145 -12.80 -3.48 -0.66
CA PRO A 145 -13.03 -4.26 0.56
C PRO A 145 -14.43 -4.05 1.15
N ASP A 146 -14.99 -5.11 1.73
CA ASP A 146 -16.28 -5.10 2.44
C ASP A 146 -16.35 -4.03 3.55
N THR A 147 -15.22 -3.76 4.20
CA THR A 147 -15.08 -2.72 5.23
C THR A 147 -15.37 -1.34 4.67
N SER A 148 -14.77 -1.01 3.51
CA SER A 148 -14.96 0.26 2.81
C SER A 148 -16.41 0.42 2.34
N ILE A 149 -17.01 -0.62 1.75
CA ILE A 149 -18.43 -0.63 1.39
C ILE A 149 -19.31 -0.37 2.62
N GLY A 150 -18.95 -0.97 3.76
CA GLY A 150 -19.63 -0.77 5.03
C GLY A 150 -19.52 0.64 5.60
N GLU A 151 -18.40 1.34 5.37
CA GLU A 151 -18.21 2.75 5.74
C GLU A 151 -19.01 3.68 4.84
N ILE A 152 -18.96 3.47 3.53
CA ILE A 152 -19.78 4.20 2.56
C ILE A 152 -21.26 4.05 2.92
N TRP A 153 -21.72 2.82 3.16
CA TRP A 153 -23.10 2.56 3.58
C TRP A 153 -23.47 3.30 4.86
N ARG A 154 -22.56 3.39 5.84
CA ARG A 154 -22.82 4.14 7.08
C ARG A 154 -22.99 5.64 6.80
N ALA A 155 -22.19 6.21 5.91
CA ALA A 155 -22.22 7.62 5.55
C ALA A 155 -23.46 8.05 4.74
N ILE A 156 -24.10 7.14 3.99
CA ILE A 156 -25.32 7.48 3.22
C ILE A 156 -26.43 8.02 4.15
N PRO A 157 -27.18 9.06 3.76
CA PRO A 157 -28.31 9.54 4.56
C PRO A 157 -29.42 8.48 4.75
N GLY A 158 -29.99 8.40 5.95
CA GLY A 158 -30.99 7.38 6.30
C GLY A 158 -32.23 7.35 5.41
N LYS A 159 -32.63 8.49 4.82
CA LYS A 159 -33.77 8.58 3.88
C LYS A 159 -33.63 7.70 2.63
N TYR A 160 -32.40 7.32 2.28
CA TYR A 160 -32.13 6.43 1.16
C TYR A 160 -31.96 4.97 1.56
N LYS A 161 -32.07 4.64 2.85
CA LYS A 161 -31.84 3.30 3.39
C LYS A 161 -33.16 2.66 3.80
N LEU A 162 -33.35 1.40 3.42
CA LEU A 162 -34.30 0.51 4.08
C LEU A 162 -33.66 -0.08 5.34
N SER A 163 -34.21 0.27 6.51
CA SER A 163 -33.89 -0.37 7.78
C SER A 163 -34.83 -1.55 8.04
N GLY A 164 -34.30 -2.77 8.14
CA GLY A 164 -35.05 -3.94 8.62
C GLY A 164 -34.62 -5.27 8.00
N ARG A 165 -34.71 -6.34 8.79
CA ARG A 165 -34.73 -7.73 8.29
C ARG A 165 -36.07 -7.93 7.56
N PRO A 166 -36.13 -8.62 6.40
CA PRO A 166 -37.41 -8.92 5.78
C PRO A 166 -38.31 -9.62 6.80
N ARG A 167 -39.47 -9.03 7.12
CA ARG A 167 -40.53 -9.78 7.79
C ARG A 167 -40.93 -10.87 6.82
N LEU A 168 -40.53 -12.11 7.11
CA LEU A 168 -41.16 -13.28 6.53
C LEU A 168 -42.67 -13.08 6.73
N ALA A 169 -43.40 -12.90 5.64
CA ALA A 169 -44.84 -12.89 5.69
C ALA A 169 -45.26 -14.22 6.31
N ALA A 170 -45.75 -14.17 7.55
CA ALA A 170 -46.43 -15.30 8.14
C ALA A 170 -47.64 -15.58 7.23
N LYS A 171 -47.57 -16.68 6.47
CA LYS A 171 -48.72 -17.20 5.74
C LYS A 171 -49.83 -17.41 6.78
N LYS A 172 -50.89 -16.63 6.68
CA LYS A 172 -52.19 -16.94 7.27
C LYS A 172 -52.96 -17.82 6.30
#